data_AF-A0A9N9S6F7-F1
#
_entry.id   AF-A0A9N9S6F7-F1
#
_cell.length_a   1.000
_cell.length_b   1.000
_cell.length_c   1.000
_cell.angle_alpha   90.00
_cell.angle_beta   90.00
_cell.angle_gamma   90.00
#
_symmetry.space_group_name_H-M   'P 1'
#
loop_
_entity.id
_entity.type
_entity.pdbx_description
1 polymer ?
#
loop_
_entity_poly.entity_id
_entity_poly.type
_entity_poly.pdbx_seq_one_letter_code
_entity_poly.pdbx_strand_id
1 'polypeptide(L)'
;MPKKKTGQRKKAEKQKLRQKGIRNQEKNIAEYPCNANMECDKCERKQKSRAFCYFCQSVQRLPICAQCGKVKCMMKSGDCVVKHSVFSTGLGMVGAVCDFCEAFVCHGRKCLTTHACSCPLRDAVCIECDRDVYSHGGRIYLCSFCSAFLCEDDQFEHQASCQVLESENYKCQSCNRLGQYSCLKCKVCYCEDHVKRKGFKYDKNKAIPCPKCNYDTSQTKDLSMSTRTLKYGRQQQAHDGEDDDYEGGDYDYTAGASSYGNYEYDDDDDDDSDESDDDYDDEDEESDEEEEGDEKATGSSSKK
;
A
#
# COMPACT_ATOMS: atom_id res chain seq x y z
N MET A 1 46.94 3.82 -24.46
CA MET A 1 46.45 3.86 -23.06
C MET A 1 45.13 4.64 -23.00
N PRO A 2 44.07 4.13 -22.36
CA PRO A 2 42.86 4.91 -22.14
C PRO A 2 43.21 6.18 -21.35
N LYS A 3 42.80 7.36 -21.85
CA LYS A 3 43.09 8.65 -21.19
C LYS A 3 42.55 8.61 -19.75
N LYS A 4 43.37 9.02 -18.77
CA LYS A 4 42.96 9.12 -17.36
C LYS A 4 41.67 9.95 -17.27
N LYS A 5 40.63 9.39 -16.66
CA LYS A 5 39.36 10.08 -16.46
C LYS A 5 39.59 11.33 -15.60
N THR A 6 39.11 12.48 -16.08
CA THR A 6 39.06 13.75 -15.32
C THR A 6 38.31 13.59 -14.00
N GLY A 7 38.63 14.39 -12.98
CA GLY A 7 37.94 14.36 -11.68
C GLY A 7 36.41 14.55 -11.79
N GLN A 8 35.96 15.43 -12.69
CA GLN A 8 34.53 15.63 -12.97
C GLN A 8 33.86 14.36 -13.50
N ARG A 9 34.48 13.69 -14.49
CA ARG A 9 33.97 12.42 -15.03
C ARG A 9 33.91 11.32 -13.96
N LYS A 10 34.89 11.24 -13.05
CA LYS A 10 34.85 10.30 -11.91
C LYS A 10 33.69 10.60 -10.95
N LYS A 11 33.43 11.88 -10.65
CA LYS A 11 32.31 12.31 -9.79
C LYS A 11 30.96 11.99 -10.42
N ALA A 12 30.80 12.25 -11.73
CA ALA A 12 29.59 11.93 -12.47
C ALA A 12 29.32 10.41 -12.51
N GLU A 13 30.35 9.59 -12.74
CA GLU A 13 30.20 8.12 -12.71
C GLU A 13 29.82 7.61 -11.32
N LYS A 14 30.42 8.14 -10.25
CA LYS A 14 30.05 7.80 -8.86
C LYS A 14 28.61 8.21 -8.56
N GLN A 15 28.16 9.38 -9.02
CA GLN A 15 26.79 9.83 -8.86
C GLN A 15 25.80 8.95 -9.62
N LYS A 16 26.12 8.54 -10.86
CA LYS A 16 25.30 7.62 -11.66
C LYS A 16 25.16 6.25 -10.99
N LEU A 17 26.25 5.73 -10.42
CA LEU A 17 26.21 4.48 -9.64
C LEU A 17 25.33 4.62 -8.39
N ARG A 18 25.46 5.72 -7.66
CA ARG A 18 24.60 6.02 -6.50
C ARG A 18 23.11 6.13 -6.88
N GLN A 19 22.80 6.81 -7.98
CA GLN A 19 21.42 6.92 -8.48
C GLN A 19 20.86 5.55 -8.89
N LYS A 20 21.67 4.69 -9.52
CA LYS A 20 21.27 3.30 -9.80
C LYS A 20 20.99 2.52 -8.52
N GLY A 21 21.81 2.70 -7.48
CA GLY A 21 21.58 2.08 -6.17
C GLY A 21 20.25 2.53 -5.55
N ILE A 22 19.96 3.82 -5.58
CA ILE A 22 18.69 4.38 -5.05
C ILE A 22 17.48 3.87 -5.84
N ARG A 23 17.62 3.65 -7.16
CA ARG A 23 16.55 3.10 -7.99
C ARG A 23 16.29 1.62 -7.75
N ASN A 24 17.34 0.84 -7.50
CA ASN A 24 17.25 -0.61 -7.32
C ASN A 24 16.93 -1.01 -5.88
N GLN A 25 16.82 -0.05 -4.96
CA GLN A 25 16.47 -0.33 -3.58
C GLN A 25 14.99 -0.70 -3.51
N GLU A 26 14.67 -1.83 -2.85
CA GLU A 26 13.29 -2.17 -2.52
C GLU A 26 12.75 -1.16 -1.50
N LYS A 27 11.54 -0.67 -1.76
CA LYS A 27 10.89 0.34 -0.94
C LYS A 27 9.57 -0.23 -0.46
N ASN A 28 9.44 -0.37 0.85
CA ASN A 28 8.14 -0.62 1.45
C ASN A 28 7.35 0.69 1.47
N ILE A 29 6.39 0.86 0.55
CA ILE A 29 5.65 2.12 0.39
C ILE A 29 4.92 2.51 1.69
N ALA A 30 4.49 1.54 2.51
CA ALA A 30 3.75 1.80 3.75
C ALA A 30 4.56 2.60 4.79
N GLU A 31 5.90 2.49 4.76
CA GLU A 31 6.80 3.19 5.68
C GLU A 31 7.06 4.64 5.27
N TYR A 32 6.72 5.03 4.04
CA TYR A 32 7.00 6.37 3.54
C TYR A 32 5.90 7.35 3.93
N PRO A 33 6.25 8.54 4.47
CA PRO A 33 5.26 9.55 4.84
C PRO A 33 4.34 9.98 3.70
N CYS A 34 4.85 9.96 2.46
CA CYS A 34 4.05 10.26 1.27
C CYS A 34 2.92 9.27 0.99
N ASN A 35 2.89 8.11 1.65
CA ASN A 35 1.81 7.13 1.52
C ASN A 35 1.12 6.84 2.86
N ALA A 36 1.34 7.70 3.86
CA ALA A 36 0.56 7.67 5.10
C ALA A 36 -0.92 7.88 4.80
N ASN A 37 -1.80 7.32 5.63
CA ASN A 37 -3.22 7.62 5.56
C ASN A 37 -3.46 9.07 6.04
N MET A 38 -4.37 9.77 5.38
CA MET A 38 -4.86 11.07 5.79
C MET A 38 -6.38 11.09 5.64
N GLU A 39 -7.03 11.93 6.44
CA GLU A 39 -8.43 12.26 6.31
C GLU A 39 -8.54 13.72 5.86
N CYS A 40 -9.44 13.98 4.91
CA CYS A 40 -9.62 15.34 4.39
C CYS A 40 -10.38 16.21 5.39
N ASP A 41 -9.81 17.35 5.80
CA ASP A 41 -10.44 18.27 6.75
C ASP A 41 -11.79 18.85 6.28
N LYS A 42 -12.08 18.81 4.97
CA LYS A 42 -13.28 19.42 4.38
C LYS A 42 -14.40 18.42 4.08
N CYS A 43 -14.05 17.19 3.69
CA CYS A 43 -15.02 16.20 3.24
C CYS A 43 -14.90 14.86 3.96
N GLU A 44 -14.02 14.75 4.95
CA GLU A 44 -13.85 13.60 5.87
C GLU A 44 -13.56 12.26 5.19
N ARG A 45 -13.29 12.28 3.88
CA ARG A 45 -12.92 11.09 3.13
C ARG A 45 -11.46 10.74 3.41
N LYS A 46 -11.24 9.45 3.67
CA LYS A 46 -9.91 8.87 3.83
C LYS A 46 -9.22 8.75 2.47
N GLN A 47 -7.95 9.16 2.42
CA GLN A 47 -7.09 9.07 1.24
C GLN A 47 -5.63 8.90 1.69
N LYS A 48 -4.71 8.77 0.73
CA LYS A 48 -3.26 8.81 1.03
C LYS A 48 -2.79 10.25 1.16
N SER A 49 -1.66 10.46 1.86
CA SER A 49 -1.06 11.78 2.08
C SER A 49 -0.74 12.50 0.77
N ARG A 50 -1.55 13.49 0.40
CA ARG A 50 -1.47 14.21 -0.88
C ARG A 50 -1.61 15.70 -0.62
N ALA A 51 -1.12 16.52 -1.55
CA ALA A 51 -1.19 17.97 -1.47
C ALA A 51 -2.65 18.47 -1.55
N PHE A 52 -3.45 17.76 -2.36
CA PHE A 52 -4.85 18.05 -2.59
C PHE A 52 -5.70 16.82 -2.31
N CYS A 53 -6.92 17.05 -1.85
CA CYS A 53 -7.91 16.00 -1.77
C CYS A 53 -8.41 15.61 -3.16
N TYR A 54 -8.31 14.33 -3.54
CA TYR A 54 -8.79 13.90 -4.86
C TYR A 54 -10.32 13.94 -4.99
N PHE A 55 -11.04 13.97 -3.88
CA PHE A 55 -12.50 14.01 -3.90
C PHE A 55 -13.09 15.41 -4.01
N CYS A 56 -12.53 16.39 -3.30
CA CYS A 56 -13.08 17.75 -3.24
C CYS A 56 -12.05 18.85 -3.58
N GLN A 57 -10.84 18.47 -3.99
CA GLN A 57 -9.74 19.36 -4.41
C GLN A 57 -9.28 20.34 -3.33
N SER A 58 -9.71 20.19 -2.09
CA SER A 58 -9.26 21.03 -0.99
C SER A 58 -7.81 20.75 -0.63
N VAL A 59 -7.10 21.80 -0.26
CA VAL A 59 -5.75 21.71 0.31
C VAL A 59 -5.86 21.34 1.78
N GLN A 60 -5.04 20.38 2.23
CA GLN A 60 -5.01 19.97 3.64
C GLN A 60 -4.46 21.11 4.52
N ARG A 61 -5.14 21.40 5.64
CA ARG A 61 -4.72 22.48 6.55
C ARG A 61 -3.40 22.17 7.24
N LEU A 62 -3.19 20.91 7.58
CA LEU A 62 -1.97 20.40 8.23
C LEU A 62 -1.15 19.54 7.26
N PRO A 63 -0.28 20.15 6.43
CA PRO A 63 0.52 19.41 5.48
C PRO A 63 1.62 18.61 6.19
N ILE A 64 1.76 17.35 5.79
CA ILE A 64 2.80 16.45 6.27
C ILE A 64 3.88 16.36 5.19
N CYS A 65 5.14 16.53 5.58
CA CYS A 65 6.24 16.36 4.62
C CYS A 65 6.38 14.90 4.17
N ALA A 66 6.23 14.67 2.87
CA ALA A 66 6.38 13.40 2.17
C ALA A 66 7.72 12.67 2.40
N GLN A 67 8.77 13.41 2.80
CA GLN A 67 10.11 12.86 3.01
C GLN A 67 10.46 12.63 4.47
N CYS A 68 10.05 13.53 5.37
CA CYS A 68 10.48 13.49 6.78
C CYS A 68 9.32 13.35 7.78
N GLY A 69 8.07 13.31 7.32
CA GLY A 69 6.88 13.12 8.14
C GLY A 69 6.55 14.29 9.07
N LYS A 70 7.33 15.39 9.04
CA LYS A 70 7.11 16.53 9.92
C LYS A 70 5.91 17.36 9.44
N VAL A 71 5.12 17.84 10.40
CA VAL A 71 3.99 18.79 10.24
C VAL A 71 4.37 20.22 10.66
N LYS A 72 5.63 20.42 11.10
CA LYS A 72 6.20 21.75 11.43
C LYS A 72 7.71 21.80 11.12
N CYS A 73 8.24 22.85 10.45
CA CYS A 73 9.70 23.09 10.39
C CYS A 73 10.13 23.77 11.70
N MET A 74 10.95 23.05 12.47
CA MET A 74 11.59 23.58 13.66
C MET A 74 12.84 24.39 13.29
N MET A 75 12.97 25.60 13.82
CA MET A 75 14.09 26.53 13.56
C MET A 75 15.47 25.91 13.85
N LYS A 76 15.56 25.00 14.83
CA LYS A 76 16.80 24.33 15.27
C LYS A 76 17.55 23.58 14.16
N SER A 77 16.88 23.25 13.04
CA SER A 77 17.46 22.42 11.98
C SER A 77 18.41 23.18 11.04
N GLY A 78 18.26 24.52 10.92
CA GLY A 78 19.10 25.39 10.05
C GLY A 78 19.11 25.09 8.54
N ASP A 79 18.52 23.99 8.09
CA ASP A 79 18.55 23.53 6.69
C ASP A 79 17.32 23.96 5.87
N CYS A 80 16.46 24.82 6.42
CA CYS A 80 15.27 25.33 5.76
C CYS A 80 15.71 26.40 4.70
N VAL A 81 15.29 26.23 3.42
CA VAL A 81 15.66 27.11 2.28
C VAL A 81 15.09 28.51 2.47
N VAL A 82 13.88 28.57 2.99
CA VAL A 82 13.24 29.80 3.46
C VAL A 82 13.58 29.95 4.94
N LYS A 83 14.21 31.06 5.31
CA LYS A 83 14.50 31.36 6.71
C LYS A 83 13.21 31.78 7.42
N HIS A 84 13.00 31.28 8.62
CA HIS A 84 11.88 31.66 9.48
C HIS A 84 12.37 31.84 10.93
N SER A 85 11.89 32.90 11.59
CA SER A 85 12.27 33.29 12.97
C SER A 85 11.48 32.55 14.04
N VAL A 86 10.31 32.02 13.67
CA VAL A 86 9.42 31.17 14.49
C VAL A 86 9.21 29.84 13.78
N PHE A 87 8.58 28.87 14.48
CA PHE A 87 8.20 27.61 13.85
C PHE A 87 7.30 27.86 12.64
N SER A 88 7.60 27.19 11.54
CA SER A 88 6.79 27.28 10.33
C SER A 88 5.82 26.11 10.29
N THR A 89 4.53 26.40 10.11
CA THR A 89 3.42 25.43 10.04
C THR A 89 2.56 25.72 8.81
N GLY A 90 1.61 24.82 8.51
CA GLY A 90 0.69 25.00 7.38
C GLY A 90 1.42 25.13 6.04
N LEU A 91 0.96 26.00 5.16
CA LEU A 91 1.62 26.22 3.87
C LEU A 91 2.99 26.89 3.97
N GLY A 92 3.31 27.58 5.07
CA GLY A 92 4.61 28.22 5.26
C GLY A 92 5.80 27.24 5.31
N MET A 93 5.55 25.99 5.72
CA MET A 93 6.58 24.95 5.77
C MET A 93 6.76 24.19 4.44
N VAL A 94 5.83 24.35 3.50
CA VAL A 94 5.85 23.68 2.20
C VAL A 94 6.88 24.37 1.30
N GLY A 95 7.75 23.58 0.68
CA GLY A 95 8.73 24.07 -0.29
C GLY A 95 8.47 23.61 -1.72
N ALA A 96 7.81 22.46 -1.90
CA ALA A 96 7.45 21.93 -3.21
C ALA A 96 6.32 20.90 -3.10
N VAL A 97 5.69 20.59 -4.23
CA VAL A 97 4.86 19.39 -4.43
C VAL A 97 5.67 18.41 -5.28
N CYS A 98 5.61 17.13 -4.97
CA CYS A 98 6.34 16.10 -5.72
C CYS A 98 5.55 15.64 -6.96
N ASP A 99 6.17 15.68 -8.14
CA ASP A 99 5.58 15.22 -9.42
C ASP A 99 5.31 13.70 -9.52
N PHE A 100 5.66 12.91 -8.50
CA PHE A 100 5.46 11.46 -8.51
C PHE A 100 4.38 11.00 -7.55
N CYS A 101 4.36 11.55 -6.34
CA CYS A 101 3.40 11.17 -5.31
C CYS A 101 2.39 12.27 -4.98
N GLU A 102 2.48 13.43 -5.63
CA GLU A 102 1.64 14.61 -5.40
C GLU A 102 1.54 15.05 -3.93
N ALA A 103 2.52 14.69 -3.11
CA ALA A 103 2.54 15.04 -1.69
C ALA A 103 3.42 16.27 -1.45
N PHE A 104 3.11 17.00 -0.38
CA PHE A 104 3.91 18.16 0.03
C PHE A 104 5.30 17.75 0.51
N VAL A 105 6.32 18.48 0.07
CA VAL A 105 7.69 18.37 0.56
C VAL A 105 8.04 19.65 1.30
N CYS A 106 8.54 19.54 2.52
CA CYS A 106 8.92 20.73 3.28
C CYS A 106 10.10 21.45 2.64
N HIS A 107 10.25 22.75 2.95
CA HIS A 107 11.31 23.60 2.41
C HIS A 107 12.73 23.26 2.90
N GLY A 108 12.94 22.14 3.61
CA GLY A 108 14.27 21.70 4.02
C GLY A 108 15.10 21.27 2.80
N ARG A 109 16.32 21.79 2.63
CA ARG A 109 17.17 21.45 1.47
C ARG A 109 17.35 19.95 1.33
N LYS A 110 17.58 19.23 2.44
CA LYS A 110 17.66 17.77 2.41
C LYS A 110 16.41 17.16 1.77
N CYS A 111 15.21 17.57 2.21
CA CYS A 111 13.97 16.99 1.70
C CYS A 111 13.76 17.29 0.22
N LEU A 112 13.94 18.55 -0.19
CA LEU A 112 13.78 18.97 -1.58
C LEU A 112 14.77 18.28 -2.53
N THR A 113 16.03 18.11 -2.09
CA THR A 113 17.07 17.50 -2.94
C THR A 113 16.99 15.97 -3.00
N THR A 114 16.41 15.31 -1.99
CA THR A 114 16.35 13.84 -1.94
C THR A 114 15.04 13.27 -2.44
N HIS A 115 13.90 13.90 -2.13
CA HIS A 115 12.60 13.25 -2.24
C HIS A 115 12.28 12.75 -3.65
N ALA A 116 12.41 13.59 -4.68
CA ALA A 116 12.15 13.19 -6.06
C ALA A 116 13.04 12.02 -6.54
N CYS A 117 14.25 11.88 -5.99
CA CYS A 117 15.15 10.77 -6.33
C CYS A 117 14.74 9.47 -5.64
N SER A 118 14.29 9.54 -4.39
CA SER A 118 13.94 8.38 -3.56
C SER A 118 12.44 8.10 -3.49
N CYS A 119 11.58 8.89 -4.14
CA CYS A 119 10.13 8.75 -4.06
C CYS A 119 9.71 7.30 -4.34
N PRO A 120 8.90 6.68 -3.47
CA PRO A 120 8.46 5.30 -3.67
C PRO A 120 7.48 5.16 -4.83
N LEU A 121 6.77 6.24 -5.19
CA LEU A 121 5.77 6.23 -6.27
C LEU A 121 6.31 6.69 -7.63
N ARG A 122 7.63 6.79 -7.78
CA ARG A 122 8.27 7.28 -9.01
C ARG A 122 7.89 6.49 -10.27
N ASP A 123 7.83 5.17 -10.13
CA ASP A 123 7.53 4.24 -11.22
C ASP A 123 6.19 3.52 -10.94
N ALA A 124 5.29 4.17 -10.19
CA ALA A 124 4.02 3.60 -9.78
C ALA A 124 2.97 3.71 -10.88
N VAL A 125 2.75 2.58 -11.55
CA VAL A 125 1.66 2.35 -12.51
C VAL A 125 1.02 1.03 -12.13
N CYS A 126 -0.32 1.00 -12.05
CA CYS A 126 -1.02 -0.25 -11.75
C CYS A 126 -0.73 -1.29 -12.84
N ILE A 127 -0.33 -2.50 -12.46
CA ILE A 127 -0.02 -3.56 -13.43
C ILE A 127 -1.26 -4.10 -14.16
N GLU A 128 -2.46 -3.94 -13.60
CA GLU A 128 -3.70 -4.50 -14.17
C GLU A 128 -4.41 -3.50 -15.10
N CYS A 129 -4.54 -2.24 -14.69
CA CYS A 129 -5.27 -1.24 -15.46
C CYS A 129 -4.39 -0.16 -16.12
N ASP A 130 -3.06 -0.26 -16.02
CA ASP A 130 -2.06 0.64 -16.62
C ASP A 130 -2.23 2.14 -16.28
N ARG A 131 -3.03 2.45 -15.25
CA ARG A 131 -3.30 3.79 -14.76
C ARG A 131 -2.24 4.21 -13.74
N ASP A 132 -1.90 5.50 -13.76
CA ASP A 132 -0.91 6.11 -12.88
C ASP A 132 -1.51 6.58 -11.54
N VAL A 133 -0.66 7.11 -10.66
CA VAL A 133 -1.04 7.63 -9.33
C VAL A 133 -2.14 8.69 -9.44
N TYR A 134 -2.08 9.53 -10.46
CA TYR A 134 -3.01 10.64 -10.70
C TYR A 134 -4.42 10.12 -11.00
N SER A 135 -4.51 9.09 -11.83
CA SER A 135 -5.77 8.57 -12.36
C SER A 135 -6.64 7.84 -11.30
N HIS A 136 -6.04 7.34 -10.22
CA HIS A 136 -6.73 6.60 -9.16
C HIS A 136 -7.00 7.39 -7.88
N GLY A 137 -6.61 8.66 -7.85
CA GLY A 137 -6.65 9.44 -6.62
C GLY A 137 -5.58 9.02 -5.60
N GLY A 138 -4.41 8.60 -6.09
CA GLY A 138 -3.23 8.39 -5.25
C GLY A 138 -3.20 7.10 -4.43
N ARG A 139 -4.23 6.26 -4.47
CA ARG A 139 -4.31 5.04 -3.64
C ARG A 139 -3.62 3.88 -4.35
N ILE A 140 -2.32 3.72 -4.07
CA ILE A 140 -1.46 2.69 -4.65
C ILE A 140 -0.86 1.80 -3.54
N TYR A 141 -0.82 0.50 -3.82
CA TYR A 141 -0.33 -0.56 -2.94
C TYR A 141 0.74 -1.39 -3.66
N LEU A 142 1.51 -2.17 -2.91
CA LEU A 142 2.38 -3.21 -3.46
C LEU A 142 1.76 -4.57 -3.22
N CYS A 143 1.79 -5.44 -4.23
CA CYS A 143 1.51 -6.84 -4.02
C CYS A 143 2.58 -7.48 -3.12
N SER A 144 2.16 -8.20 -2.08
CA SER A 144 3.06 -8.94 -1.19
C SER A 144 3.83 -10.08 -1.88
N PHE A 145 3.36 -10.53 -3.06
CA PHE A 145 3.92 -11.69 -3.76
C PHE A 145 4.83 -11.31 -4.93
N CYS A 146 4.46 -10.32 -5.75
CA CYS A 146 5.24 -9.92 -6.92
C CYS A 146 5.86 -8.51 -6.78
N SER A 147 5.50 -7.77 -5.73
CA SER A 147 5.90 -6.37 -5.52
C SER A 147 5.63 -5.47 -6.72
N ALA A 148 4.58 -5.77 -7.49
CA ALA A 148 4.02 -4.86 -8.50
C ALA A 148 3.11 -3.82 -7.83
N PHE A 149 2.97 -2.67 -8.47
CA PHE A 149 2.06 -1.63 -8.02
C PHE A 149 0.63 -1.99 -8.42
N LEU A 150 -0.30 -1.78 -7.49
CA LEU A 150 -1.72 -2.06 -7.66
C LEU A 150 -2.52 -0.86 -7.17
N CYS A 151 -3.60 -0.52 -7.87
CA CYS A 151 -4.57 0.42 -7.36
C CYS A 151 -5.47 -0.24 -6.31
N GLU A 152 -6.27 0.55 -5.60
CA GLU A 152 -7.20 0.03 -4.60
C GLU A 152 -8.22 -0.97 -5.17
N ASP A 153 -8.69 -0.74 -6.40
CA ASP A 153 -9.70 -1.57 -7.05
C ASP A 153 -9.11 -2.95 -7.42
N ASP A 154 -7.88 -2.96 -7.97
CA ASP A 154 -7.24 -4.17 -8.48
C ASP A 154 -6.48 -4.97 -7.41
N GLN A 155 -6.25 -4.39 -6.21
CA GLN A 155 -5.36 -5.01 -5.22
C GLN A 155 -5.83 -6.40 -4.79
N PHE A 156 -7.13 -6.59 -4.60
CA PHE A 156 -7.69 -7.82 -4.06
C PHE A 156 -7.75 -8.92 -5.12
N GLU A 157 -8.19 -8.58 -6.33
CA GLU A 157 -8.26 -9.52 -7.45
C GLU A 157 -6.87 -10.00 -7.87
N HIS A 158 -5.89 -9.08 -7.92
CA HIS A 158 -4.50 -9.46 -8.18
C HIS A 158 -3.94 -10.30 -7.05
N GLN A 159 -4.11 -9.93 -5.77
CA GLN A 159 -3.55 -10.71 -4.65
C GLN A 159 -4.15 -12.12 -4.58
N ALA A 160 -5.43 -12.29 -4.92
CA ALA A 160 -6.09 -13.59 -4.95
C ALA A 160 -5.50 -14.53 -6.02
N SER A 161 -5.07 -14.00 -7.16
CA SER A 161 -4.56 -14.79 -8.29
C SER A 161 -3.03 -14.82 -8.39
N CYS A 162 -2.31 -13.88 -7.78
CA CYS A 162 -0.89 -13.67 -8.01
C CYS A 162 0.01 -14.80 -7.49
N GLN A 163 -0.40 -15.60 -6.51
CA GLN A 163 0.39 -16.78 -6.11
C GLN A 163 0.37 -17.89 -7.17
N VAL A 164 -0.62 -17.88 -8.06
CA VAL A 164 -0.79 -18.89 -9.11
C VAL A 164 0.21 -18.64 -10.24
N LEU A 165 0.87 -19.69 -10.68
CA LEU A 165 1.73 -19.68 -11.85
C LEU A 165 0.92 -20.15 -13.06
N GLU A 166 0.88 -19.33 -14.12
CA GLU A 166 0.15 -19.66 -15.36
C GLU A 166 0.79 -20.84 -16.10
N SER A 167 2.06 -21.16 -15.84
CA SER A 167 2.73 -22.29 -16.48
C SER A 167 2.27 -23.62 -15.88
N GLU A 168 1.31 -24.29 -16.53
CA GLU A 168 0.80 -25.62 -16.15
C GLU A 168 1.92 -26.68 -16.00
N ASN A 169 3.02 -26.49 -16.72
CA ASN A 169 4.08 -27.48 -16.82
C ASN A 169 5.10 -27.44 -15.66
N TYR A 170 5.15 -26.37 -14.85
CA TYR A 170 6.18 -26.15 -13.80
C TYR A 170 7.63 -26.42 -14.25
N LYS A 171 7.90 -26.28 -15.55
CA LYS A 171 9.20 -26.58 -16.14
C LYS A 171 10.15 -25.40 -15.93
N CYS A 172 11.41 -25.72 -15.67
CA CYS A 172 12.48 -24.76 -15.63
C CYS A 172 12.63 -24.10 -17.01
N GLN A 173 12.59 -22.76 -17.03
CA GLN A 173 12.75 -21.96 -18.24
C GLN A 173 14.00 -22.28 -19.06
N SER A 174 15.06 -22.73 -18.38
CA SER A 174 16.37 -22.96 -18.99
C SER A 174 16.62 -24.42 -19.39
N CYS A 175 15.96 -25.42 -18.80
CA CYS A 175 16.28 -26.83 -19.11
C CYS A 175 15.10 -27.80 -19.14
N ASN A 176 13.86 -27.35 -19.23
CA ASN A 176 12.64 -28.19 -19.37
C ASN A 176 12.44 -29.30 -18.30
N ARG A 177 13.33 -29.43 -17.31
CA ARG A 177 13.16 -30.24 -16.10
C ARG A 177 12.20 -29.55 -15.14
N LEU A 178 11.68 -30.27 -14.16
CA LEU A 178 10.84 -29.67 -13.11
C LEU A 178 11.59 -28.54 -12.37
N GLY A 179 10.93 -27.39 -12.23
CA GLY A 179 11.42 -26.26 -11.46
C GLY A 179 11.09 -26.42 -9.98
N GLN A 180 12.06 -26.15 -9.12
CA GLN A 180 11.89 -26.17 -7.66
C GLN A 180 11.71 -24.78 -7.07
N TYR A 181 12.13 -23.74 -7.80
CA TYR A 181 12.06 -22.35 -7.39
C TYR A 181 11.21 -21.57 -8.38
N SER A 182 10.29 -20.77 -7.86
CA SER A 182 9.37 -19.96 -8.65
C SER A 182 9.55 -18.48 -8.32
N CYS A 183 9.65 -17.65 -9.37
CA CYS A 183 9.65 -16.20 -9.23
C CYS A 183 8.23 -15.67 -9.47
N LEU A 184 7.57 -15.18 -8.42
CA LEU A 184 6.19 -14.65 -8.51
C LEU A 184 6.10 -13.32 -9.26
N LYS A 185 7.21 -12.59 -9.41
CA LYS A 185 7.32 -11.38 -10.23
C LYS A 185 7.45 -11.67 -11.73
N CYS A 186 8.15 -12.75 -12.10
CA CYS A 186 8.31 -13.14 -13.51
C CYS A 186 7.30 -14.20 -13.96
N LYS A 187 6.60 -14.85 -13.03
CA LYS A 187 5.78 -16.05 -13.26
C LYS A 187 6.56 -17.18 -13.94
N VAL A 188 7.82 -17.38 -13.55
CA VAL A 188 8.73 -18.36 -14.16
C VAL A 188 9.34 -19.29 -13.10
N CYS A 189 9.47 -20.57 -13.44
CA CYS A 189 10.10 -21.61 -12.62
C CYS A 189 11.56 -21.86 -13.05
N TYR A 190 12.40 -22.25 -12.08
CA TYR A 190 13.81 -22.61 -12.26
C TYR A 190 14.16 -23.87 -11.46
N CYS A 191 15.06 -24.71 -12.00
CA CYS A 191 15.67 -25.78 -11.22
C CYS A 191 16.81 -25.24 -10.33
N GLU A 192 17.33 -26.05 -9.40
CA GLU A 192 18.43 -25.69 -8.50
C GLU A 192 19.67 -25.11 -9.21
N ASP A 193 19.99 -25.65 -10.39
CA ASP A 193 21.17 -25.24 -11.15
C ASP A 193 20.97 -23.91 -11.87
N HIS A 194 19.76 -23.64 -12.37
CA HIS A 194 19.47 -22.45 -13.19
C HIS A 194 18.99 -21.25 -12.37
N VAL A 195 18.54 -21.47 -11.13
CA VAL A 195 18.25 -20.36 -10.21
C VAL A 195 19.54 -19.76 -9.63
N LYS A 196 20.59 -20.58 -9.46
CA LYS A 196 21.88 -20.15 -8.89
C LYS A 196 22.83 -19.64 -9.99
N ARG A 197 23.41 -18.47 -9.79
CA ARG A 197 24.50 -17.94 -10.62
C ARG A 197 25.80 -18.65 -10.23
N LYS A 198 26.51 -19.19 -11.23
CA LYS A 198 27.83 -19.83 -11.02
C LYS A 198 28.81 -18.85 -10.39
N GLY A 199 29.49 -19.28 -9.32
CA GLY A 199 30.53 -18.51 -8.63
C GLY A 199 30.03 -17.51 -7.57
N PHE A 200 28.72 -17.44 -7.31
CA PHE A 200 28.16 -16.63 -6.23
C PHE A 200 27.91 -17.48 -4.97
N LYS A 201 28.34 -16.99 -3.81
CA LYS A 201 28.03 -17.63 -2.52
C LYS A 201 26.66 -17.16 -2.06
N TYR A 202 25.75 -18.12 -1.86
CA TYR A 202 24.42 -17.87 -1.31
C TYR A 202 24.45 -18.14 0.20
N ASP A 203 23.88 -17.23 0.98
CA ASP A 203 23.70 -17.43 2.42
C ASP A 203 22.66 -18.54 2.64
N LYS A 204 22.95 -19.47 3.54
CA LYS A 204 21.96 -20.44 4.01
C LYS A 204 20.83 -19.67 4.71
N ASN A 205 19.58 -20.00 4.38
CA ASN A 205 18.33 -19.39 4.90
C ASN A 205 17.84 -18.09 4.23
N LYS A 206 18.54 -17.54 3.23
CA LYS A 206 17.98 -16.45 2.41
C LYS A 206 17.37 -16.99 1.12
N ALA A 207 16.29 -16.37 0.66
CA ALA A 207 15.69 -16.69 -0.63
C ALA A 207 16.72 -16.46 -1.75
N ILE A 208 16.69 -17.32 -2.76
CA ILE A 208 17.59 -17.18 -3.91
C ILE A 208 17.00 -16.11 -4.84
N PRO A 209 17.75 -15.07 -5.25
CA PRO A 209 17.24 -14.07 -6.17
C PRO A 209 17.08 -14.65 -7.58
N CYS A 210 15.96 -14.33 -8.21
CA CYS A 210 15.63 -14.70 -9.58
C CYS A 210 16.73 -14.24 -10.55
N PRO A 211 17.22 -15.10 -11.47
CA PRO A 211 18.27 -14.71 -12.40
C PRO A 211 17.85 -13.58 -13.35
N LYS A 212 16.55 -13.45 -13.67
CA LYS A 212 15.98 -12.46 -14.61
C LYS A 212 15.74 -11.09 -13.96
N CYS A 213 15.03 -11.06 -12.83
CA CYS A 213 14.60 -9.81 -12.19
C CYS A 213 15.23 -9.53 -10.82
N ASN A 214 16.04 -10.46 -10.31
CA ASN A 214 16.70 -10.38 -8.99
C ASN A 214 15.73 -10.29 -7.79
N TYR A 215 14.45 -10.58 -8.00
CA TYR A 215 13.44 -10.71 -6.95
C TYR A 215 13.54 -12.07 -6.26
N ASP A 216 13.23 -12.14 -4.99
CA ASP A 216 13.31 -13.37 -4.20
C ASP A 216 12.40 -14.46 -4.77
N THR A 217 12.96 -15.65 -4.96
CA THR A 217 12.19 -16.82 -5.40
C THR A 217 11.66 -17.60 -4.19
N SER A 218 10.43 -18.08 -4.30
CA SER A 218 9.82 -19.01 -3.36
C SER A 218 10.01 -20.45 -3.84
N GLN A 219 10.00 -21.43 -2.93
CA GLN A 219 10.00 -22.82 -3.37
C GLN A 219 8.63 -23.16 -3.96
N THR A 220 8.62 -23.82 -5.12
CA THR A 220 7.38 -24.12 -5.85
C THR A 220 6.41 -24.99 -5.04
N LYS A 221 6.94 -25.85 -4.16
CA LYS A 221 6.15 -26.71 -3.27
C LYS A 221 5.46 -25.96 -2.13
N ASP A 222 6.00 -24.81 -1.73
CA ASP A 222 5.49 -24.00 -0.61
C ASP A 222 4.36 -23.05 -1.08
N LEU A 223 4.15 -22.96 -2.40
CA LEU A 223 3.03 -22.24 -2.98
C LEU A 223 1.80 -23.14 -2.91
N SER A 224 0.76 -22.71 -2.19
CA SER A 224 -0.55 -23.38 -2.09
C SER A 224 -1.29 -23.32 -3.42
N MET A 225 -0.83 -24.09 -4.40
CA MET A 225 -1.38 -24.14 -5.74
C MET A 225 -2.64 -25.03 -5.72
N SER A 226 -3.80 -24.44 -5.46
CA SER A 226 -5.07 -25.13 -5.64
C SER A 226 -5.27 -25.41 -7.12
N THR A 227 -5.42 -26.70 -7.50
CA THR A 227 -5.80 -27.12 -8.85
C THR A 227 -7.26 -26.84 -9.18
N ARG A 228 -8.05 -26.36 -8.21
CA ARG A 228 -9.43 -25.95 -8.40
C ARG A 228 -9.45 -24.43 -8.57
N THR A 229 -9.55 -23.98 -9.82
CA THR A 229 -9.79 -22.58 -10.16
C THR A 229 -11.22 -22.20 -9.75
N LEU A 230 -11.39 -21.60 -8.57
CA LEU A 230 -12.64 -20.94 -8.22
C LEU A 230 -12.58 -19.53 -8.81
N LYS A 231 -13.28 -19.29 -9.93
CA LYS A 231 -13.51 -17.93 -10.41
C LYS A 231 -14.45 -17.26 -9.42
N TYR A 232 -13.93 -16.37 -8.59
CA TYR A 232 -14.74 -15.46 -7.78
C TYR A 232 -15.30 -14.37 -8.71
N GLY A 233 -16.34 -14.73 -9.47
CA GLY A 233 -17.20 -13.77 -10.12
C GLY A 233 -18.33 -13.40 -9.17
N ARG A 234 -18.64 -12.10 -9.07
CA ARG A 234 -19.91 -11.63 -8.52
C ARG A 234 -21.01 -12.39 -9.27
N GLN A 235 -21.70 -13.31 -8.60
CA GLN A 235 -22.81 -14.05 -9.19
C GLN A 235 -23.84 -13.01 -9.66
N GLN A 236 -23.89 -12.76 -10.97
CA GLN A 236 -25.10 -12.23 -11.57
C GLN A 236 -26.13 -13.33 -11.41
N GLN A 237 -27.14 -13.06 -10.61
CA GLN A 237 -28.39 -13.81 -10.60
C GLN A 237 -28.88 -13.83 -12.05
N ALA A 238 -28.70 -14.97 -12.72
CA ALA A 238 -29.21 -15.18 -14.06
C ALA A 238 -30.73 -15.12 -13.96
N HIS A 239 -31.28 -13.98 -14.37
CA HIS A 239 -32.68 -13.84 -14.71
C HIS A 239 -32.83 -14.48 -16.10
N ASP A 240 -33.04 -15.80 -16.13
CA ASP A 240 -33.34 -16.51 -17.38
C ASP A 240 -34.73 -16.08 -17.86
N GLY A 241 -34.76 -15.34 -18.96
CA GLY A 241 -35.93 -15.14 -19.80
C GLY A 241 -36.00 -16.23 -20.86
N GLU A 242 -37.09 -17.00 -20.81
CA GLU A 242 -37.94 -17.48 -21.93
C GLU A 242 -37.24 -17.77 -23.28
N ASP A 243 -37.14 -19.04 -23.70
CA ASP A 243 -38.22 -19.73 -24.44
C ASP A 243 -37.83 -21.15 -24.93
N ASP A 244 -38.88 -21.94 -25.22
CA ASP A 244 -38.98 -23.15 -26.05
C ASP A 244 -38.94 -24.55 -25.37
N ASP A 245 -40.14 -24.95 -24.91
CA ASP A 245 -40.90 -26.16 -25.32
C ASP A 245 -40.26 -27.56 -25.22
N TYR A 246 -40.66 -28.37 -24.23
CA TYR A 246 -41.03 -29.78 -24.44
C TYR A 246 -41.92 -30.32 -23.31
N GLU A 247 -43.08 -30.81 -23.73
CA GLU A 247 -44.22 -31.37 -22.99
C GLU A 247 -43.90 -32.74 -22.33
N GLY A 248 -44.41 -32.97 -21.11
CA GLY A 248 -44.57 -34.34 -20.58
C GLY A 248 -44.73 -34.48 -19.06
N GLY A 249 -45.95 -34.80 -18.61
CA GLY A 249 -46.16 -35.69 -17.46
C GLY A 249 -46.82 -35.11 -16.21
N ASP A 250 -48.14 -34.96 -16.28
CA ASP A 250 -49.09 -34.79 -15.19
C ASP A 250 -48.94 -35.87 -14.08
N TYR A 251 -48.86 -35.44 -12.82
CA TYR A 251 -49.36 -36.22 -11.67
C TYR A 251 -49.78 -35.27 -10.54
N ASP A 252 -51.08 -34.96 -10.53
CA ASP A 252 -51.79 -34.39 -9.39
C ASP A 252 -51.82 -35.37 -8.21
N TYR A 253 -51.51 -34.89 -7.01
CA TYR A 253 -51.84 -35.57 -5.76
C TYR A 253 -52.49 -34.58 -4.80
N THR A 254 -53.78 -34.34 -4.99
CA THR A 254 -54.64 -33.68 -4.00
C THR A 254 -55.45 -34.71 -3.20
N ALA A 255 -55.30 -34.72 -1.87
CA ALA A 255 -56.36 -35.15 -0.93
C ALA A 255 -56.05 -34.80 0.53
N GLY A 256 -56.97 -34.07 1.18
CA GLY A 256 -57.18 -34.07 2.64
C GLY A 256 -56.97 -32.71 3.33
N ALA A 257 -57.84 -31.71 3.15
CA ALA A 257 -59.14 -31.50 3.80
C ALA A 257 -59.08 -30.91 5.24
N SER A 258 -59.58 -29.68 5.40
CA SER A 258 -60.37 -29.06 6.51
C SER A 258 -60.09 -27.54 6.52
N SER A 259 -60.93 -26.61 6.04
CA SER A 259 -62.37 -26.28 6.14
C SER A 259 -62.72 -25.32 7.30
N TYR A 260 -63.36 -24.21 6.90
CA TYR A 260 -64.11 -23.15 7.62
C TYR A 260 -63.38 -21.96 8.27
N GLY A 261 -63.78 -20.75 7.83
CA GLY A 261 -63.72 -19.54 8.65
C GLY A 261 -63.65 -18.21 7.89
N ASN A 262 -64.74 -17.78 7.27
CA ASN A 262 -64.93 -16.45 6.68
C ASN A 262 -65.31 -15.40 7.75
N TYR A 263 -64.61 -14.26 7.83
CA TYR A 263 -65.21 -12.95 8.17
C TYR A 263 -64.27 -11.78 7.80
N GLU A 264 -64.90 -10.78 7.19
CA GLU A 264 -64.41 -9.46 6.78
C GLU A 264 -64.80 -8.40 7.85
N TYR A 265 -64.32 -7.16 7.66
CA TYR A 265 -64.40 -5.90 8.44
C TYR A 265 -63.13 -5.57 9.25
N ASP A 266 -62.38 -4.48 9.12
CA ASP A 266 -62.49 -3.04 8.74
C ASP A 266 -62.09 -2.19 9.96
N ASP A 267 -61.42 -1.06 9.69
CA ASP A 267 -61.26 0.16 10.52
C ASP A 267 -60.15 0.27 11.60
N ASP A 268 -59.20 1.16 11.25
CA ASP A 268 -58.73 2.37 11.93
C ASP A 268 -57.90 2.42 13.24
N ASP A 269 -56.94 3.35 13.13
CA ASP A 269 -56.37 4.31 14.10
C ASP A 269 -55.18 3.95 15.02
N ASP A 270 -54.16 4.83 14.85
CA ASP A 270 -53.31 5.54 15.83
C ASP A 270 -52.83 4.81 17.10
N ASP A 271 -51.51 4.85 17.35
CA ASP A 271 -50.99 5.83 18.33
C ASP A 271 -49.45 5.91 18.31
N ASP A 272 -48.99 7.15 18.47
CA ASP A 272 -47.67 7.62 18.82
C ASP A 272 -47.16 6.98 20.13
N SER A 273 -45.84 6.92 20.31
CA SER A 273 -45.17 7.40 21.55
C SER A 273 -43.66 7.17 21.49
N ASP A 274 -42.98 8.30 21.69
CA ASP A 274 -41.57 8.50 22.04
C ASP A 274 -41.06 7.56 23.16
N GLU A 275 -39.73 7.52 23.34
CA GLU A 275 -39.08 7.98 24.58
C GLU A 275 -37.54 7.92 24.41
N SER A 276 -36.93 9.05 24.73
CA SER A 276 -35.50 9.36 24.74
C SER A 276 -34.91 8.91 26.07
N ASP A 277 -33.64 8.47 26.11
CA ASP A 277 -32.90 8.50 27.39
C ASP A 277 -31.42 8.81 27.14
N ASP A 278 -31.07 10.04 27.49
CA ASP A 278 -29.71 10.56 27.65
C ASP A 278 -29.24 10.15 29.05
N ASP A 279 -28.03 9.59 29.19
CA ASP A 279 -27.32 9.74 30.47
C ASP A 279 -25.84 10.03 30.26
N TYR A 280 -25.45 11.15 30.83
CA TYR A 280 -24.11 11.70 30.92
C TYR A 280 -23.44 11.10 32.16
N ASP A 281 -22.17 10.71 32.08
CA ASP A 281 -21.36 10.67 33.29
C ASP A 281 -19.93 11.16 33.00
N ASP A 282 -19.60 12.23 33.71
CA ASP A 282 -18.40 13.05 33.67
C ASP A 282 -17.85 13.07 35.09
N GLU A 283 -16.77 12.33 35.36
CA GLU A 283 -15.96 12.53 36.56
C GLU A 283 -14.46 12.33 36.25
N ASP A 284 -13.78 13.48 36.25
CA ASP A 284 -12.41 13.83 36.67
C ASP A 284 -11.47 12.73 37.22
N GLU A 285 -10.16 12.86 36.91
CA GLU A 285 -9.13 13.11 37.95
C GLU A 285 -7.76 13.45 37.31
N GLU A 286 -7.38 14.73 37.47
CA GLU A 286 -6.04 15.30 37.29
C GLU A 286 -5.08 14.81 38.40
N SER A 287 -3.83 14.51 38.06
CA SER A 287 -2.75 14.46 39.05
C SER A 287 -1.42 14.90 38.44
N ASP A 288 -1.11 16.18 38.67
CA ASP A 288 0.20 16.79 38.62
C ASP A 288 1.01 16.38 39.86
N GLU A 289 2.21 15.83 39.66
CA GLU A 289 3.27 15.83 40.69
C GLU A 289 4.60 16.28 40.07
N GLU A 290 4.91 17.57 40.27
CA GLU A 290 6.28 18.08 40.26
C GLU A 290 6.83 18.04 41.70
N GLU A 291 8.01 17.44 41.89
CA GLU A 291 8.92 17.87 42.96
C GLU A 291 10.37 17.97 42.45
N GLU A 292 10.94 19.15 42.69
CA GLU A 292 12.33 19.51 42.51
C GLU A 292 13.24 18.91 43.60
N GLY A 293 14.55 18.80 43.32
CA GLY A 293 15.49 18.34 44.36
C GLY A 293 16.98 18.28 43.98
N ASP A 294 17.58 19.46 43.82
CA ASP A 294 18.89 19.88 44.35
C ASP A 294 20.23 19.29 43.82
N GLU A 295 21.13 20.25 43.59
CA GLU A 295 22.51 20.14 43.15
C GLU A 295 23.46 19.72 44.29
N LYS A 296 24.38 18.77 44.06
CA LYS A 296 25.71 18.86 44.70
C LYS A 296 26.86 18.41 43.80
N ALA A 297 27.75 19.37 43.58
CA ALA A 297 29.12 19.18 43.13
C ALA A 297 30.02 18.55 44.22
N THR A 298 31.23 18.16 43.78
CA THR A 298 32.43 17.61 44.49
C THR A 298 32.58 16.10 44.27
N GLY A 299 33.72 15.52 43.86
CA GLY A 299 35.06 16.00 43.54
C GLY A 299 36.05 14.81 43.63
N SER A 300 37.04 14.74 42.72
CA SER A 300 38.22 13.82 42.71
C SER A 300 37.90 12.31 42.49
N SER A 301 38.72 11.44 41.91
CA SER A 301 40.17 11.30 41.74
C SER A 301 40.42 10.20 40.67
N SER A 302 41.27 10.40 39.67
CA SER A 302 42.58 9.73 39.45
C SER A 302 42.69 8.20 39.70
N LYS A 303 43.40 7.55 38.75
CA LYS A 303 43.87 6.13 38.65
C LYS A 303 42.77 5.16 38.19
N LYS A 304 42.94 4.34 37.17
CA LYS A 304 44.13 3.63 36.68
C LYS A 304 43.90 3.20 35.23
#